data_AF-A0A7W4HVM3-F1
#
_entry.id   AF-A0A7W4HVM3-F1
#
_cell.length_a   1.000
_cell.length_b   1.000
_cell.length_c   1.000
_cell.angle_alpha   90.00
_cell.angle_beta   90.00
_cell.angle_gamma   90.00
#
_symmetry.space_group_name_H-M   'P 1'
#
loop_
_entity.id
_entity.type
_entity.pdbx_description
1 polymer ?
#
loop_
_entity_poly.entity_id
_entity_poly.type
_entity_poly.pdbx_seq_one_letter_code
_entity_poly.pdbx_strand_id
1 'polypeptide(L)'
;MAQMIQYGGELIRIGIKKGSKSLEYSKDGGRNWYTRFSGSSTVGDFVDLLDQGNEILAVSTKGVCYSKDEGRNWQRRFQFTSSTGEFQMLQSHGNELLAQSSKGLFYSRDEGRNWHRRL
;
A
#
# COMPACT_ATOMS: atom_id res chain seq x y z
N MET A 1 -2.00 -12.06 -3.51
CA MET A 1 -2.21 -10.64 -3.17
C MET A 1 -1.01 -10.20 -2.35
N ALA A 2 -0.33 -9.11 -2.68
CA ALA A 2 1.04 -8.84 -2.22
C ALA A 2 1.04 -8.24 -0.81
N GLN A 3 0.81 -9.12 0.15
CA GLN A 3 0.94 -8.86 1.59
C GLN A 3 2.41 -8.68 2.01
N MET A 4 3.35 -8.86 1.07
CA MET A 4 4.79 -8.76 1.29
C MET A 4 5.49 -8.27 0.01
N ILE A 5 6.44 -7.36 0.17
CA ILE A 5 7.31 -6.83 -0.88
C ILE A 5 8.78 -6.98 -0.44
N GLN A 6 9.70 -6.92 -1.39
CA GLN A 6 11.12 -6.79 -1.12
C GLN A 6 11.53 -5.34 -1.42
N TYR A 7 12.11 -4.64 -0.46
CA TYR A 7 12.48 -3.24 -0.60
C TYR A 7 13.77 -2.96 0.16
N GLY A 8 14.76 -2.32 -0.48
CA GLY A 8 16.02 -1.97 0.17
C GLY A 8 16.82 -3.17 0.72
N GLY A 9 16.63 -4.37 0.16
CA GLY A 9 17.26 -5.62 0.64
C GLY A 9 16.54 -6.29 1.81
N GLU A 10 15.41 -5.75 2.25
CA GLU A 10 14.59 -6.28 3.34
C GLU A 10 13.27 -6.83 2.78
N LEU A 11 12.66 -7.77 3.50
CA LEU A 11 11.26 -8.11 3.28
C LEU A 11 10.39 -7.20 4.13
N ILE A 12 9.34 -6.64 3.55
CA ILE A 12 8.34 -5.82 4.23
C ILE A 12 6.98 -6.47 4.04
N ARG A 13 6.18 -6.62 5.10
CA ARG A 13 4.85 -7.22 5.03
C ARG A 13 3.80 -6.49 5.86
N ILE A 14 2.54 -6.75 5.55
CA ILE A 14 1.41 -6.41 6.44
C ILE A 14 1.24 -7.58 7.42
N GLY A 15 1.67 -7.38 8.67
CA GLY A 15 1.49 -8.33 9.76
C GLY A 15 0.18 -8.07 10.52
N ILE A 16 -0.43 -9.13 11.05
CA ILE A 16 -1.57 -9.02 11.96
C ILE A 16 -1.06 -9.38 13.36
N LYS A 17 -0.98 -8.40 14.25
CA LYS A 17 -0.56 -8.62 15.64
C LYS A 17 -1.64 -8.12 16.58
N LYS A 18 -2.25 -9.06 17.32
CA LYS A 18 -3.31 -8.77 18.31
C LYS A 18 -4.49 -7.93 17.76
N GLY A 19 -4.88 -8.18 16.51
CA GLY A 19 -6.03 -7.50 15.88
C GLY A 19 -5.72 -6.19 15.16
N SER A 20 -4.49 -5.65 15.28
CA SER A 20 -4.05 -4.50 14.49
C SER A 20 -3.20 -4.94 13.30
N LYS A 21 -3.41 -4.29 12.14
CA LYS A 21 -2.57 -4.49 10.96
C LYS A 21 -1.36 -3.56 11.03
N SER A 22 -0.20 -4.13 11.34
CA SER A 22 1.07 -3.39 11.39
C SER A 22 1.93 -3.69 10.18
N LEU A 23 2.75 -2.73 9.76
CA LEU A 23 3.84 -3.01 8.84
C LEU A 23 4.99 -3.65 9.60
N GLU A 24 5.49 -4.77 9.11
CA GLU A 24 6.63 -5.49 9.68
C GLU A 24 7.73 -5.62 8.64
N TYR A 25 8.98 -5.75 9.10
CA TYR A 25 10.12 -5.99 8.25
C TYR A 25 10.99 -7.13 8.74
N SER A 26 11.75 -7.73 7.82
CA SER A 26 12.71 -8.78 8.09
C SER A 26 13.99 -8.55 7.28
N LYS A 27 15.13 -8.74 7.93
CA LYS A 27 16.48 -8.66 7.35
C LYS A 27 17.11 -10.03 7.08
N ASP A 28 16.44 -11.11 7.48
CA ASP A 28 16.99 -12.46 7.51
C ASP A 28 16.16 -13.45 6.68
N GLY A 29 15.56 -12.95 5.60
CA GLY A 29 14.75 -13.76 4.69
C GLY A 29 13.43 -14.23 5.29
N GLY A 30 12.87 -13.47 6.24
CA GLY A 30 11.57 -13.75 6.84
C GLY A 30 11.62 -14.67 8.06
N ARG A 31 12.81 -14.93 8.63
CA ARG A 31 12.95 -15.75 9.84
C ARG A 31 12.53 -14.98 11.09
N ASN A 32 12.97 -13.73 11.21
CA ASN A 32 12.55 -12.79 12.25
C ASN A 32 11.86 -11.58 11.64
N TRP A 33 10.79 -11.13 12.30
CA TRP A 33 9.99 -9.99 11.89
C TRP A 33 9.91 -8.96 13.01
N TYR A 34 10.12 -7.70 12.65
CA TYR A 34 10.08 -6.57 13.57
C TYR A 34 9.04 -5.57 13.09
N THR A 35 8.29 -4.99 14.01
CA THR A 35 7.33 -3.94 13.68
C THR A 35 8.07 -2.72 13.14
N ARG A 36 7.71 -2.29 11.93
CA ARG A 36 8.19 -1.06 11.28
C ARG A 36 7.25 0.10 11.53
N PHE A 37 5.95 -0.16 11.44
CA PHE A 37 4.91 0.84 11.62
C PHE A 37 3.67 0.20 12.23
N SER A 38 3.20 0.72 13.36
CA SER A 38 2.09 0.13 14.11
C SER A 38 0.70 0.56 13.62
N GLY A 39 0.62 1.38 12.56
CA GLY A 39 -0.61 2.02 12.13
C GLY A 39 -0.72 3.46 12.63
N SER A 40 -1.58 4.24 11.99
CA SER A 40 -1.98 5.57 12.44
C SER A 40 -3.43 5.81 12.07
N SER A 41 -4.15 6.58 12.88
CA SER A 41 -5.51 7.01 12.58
C SER A 41 -5.58 7.81 11.26
N THR A 42 -4.49 8.43 10.80
CA THR A 42 -4.47 9.19 9.54
C THR A 42 -4.53 8.29 8.31
N VAL A 43 -3.81 7.15 8.32
CA VAL A 43 -3.72 6.26 7.16
C VAL A 43 -4.60 5.02 7.30
N GLY A 44 -5.03 4.64 8.50
CA GLY A 44 -5.83 3.43 8.71
C GLY A 44 -5.01 2.14 8.58
N ASP A 45 -5.71 1.03 8.40
CA ASP A 45 -5.12 -0.31 8.31
C ASP A 45 -4.71 -0.62 6.87
N PHE A 46 -3.52 -1.16 6.67
CA PHE A 46 -3.05 -1.55 5.34
C PHE A 46 -3.79 -2.79 4.80
N VAL A 47 -4.01 -2.81 3.50
CA VAL A 47 -4.68 -3.88 2.75
C VAL A 47 -3.71 -4.52 1.77
N ASP A 48 -2.93 -3.71 1.04
CA ASP A 48 -1.97 -4.16 0.02
C ASP A 48 -0.76 -3.23 -0.03
N LEU A 49 0.39 -3.77 -0.44
CA LEU A 49 1.65 -3.02 -0.60
C LEU A 49 2.15 -3.15 -2.04
N LEU A 50 2.72 -2.06 -2.55
CA LEU A 50 3.32 -2.02 -3.88
C LEU A 50 4.64 -1.25 -3.82
N ASP A 51 5.70 -1.89 -4.29
CA ASP A 51 6.99 -1.26 -4.51
C ASP A 51 6.98 -0.43 -5.80
N GLN A 52 7.42 0.84 -5.73
CA GLN A 52 7.63 1.74 -6.87
C GLN A 52 9.11 2.10 -7.08
N GLY A 53 10.03 1.45 -6.38
CA GLY A 53 11.47 1.66 -6.45
C GLY A 53 11.97 2.84 -5.64
N ASN A 54 11.34 4.01 -5.75
CA ASN A 54 11.68 5.22 -4.97
C ASN A 54 10.79 5.44 -3.74
N GLU A 55 9.69 4.72 -3.65
CA GLU A 55 8.74 4.77 -2.55
C GLU A 55 7.94 3.46 -2.46
N ILE A 56 7.28 3.28 -1.33
CA ILE A 56 6.31 2.21 -1.12
C ILE A 56 4.91 2.83 -1.19
N LEU A 57 4.06 2.30 -2.06
CA LEU A 57 2.63 2.58 -2.07
C LEU A 57 1.89 1.53 -1.23
N ALA A 58 0.80 1.96 -0.60
CA ALA A 58 -0.10 1.06 0.09
C ALA A 58 -1.56 1.45 -0.13
N VAL A 59 -2.39 0.42 -0.29
CA VAL A 59 -3.82 0.55 -0.07
C VAL A 59 -4.08 0.43 1.41
N SER A 60 -4.91 1.31 1.95
CA SER A 60 -5.40 1.23 3.32
C SER A 60 -6.91 1.42 3.39
N THR A 61 -7.49 1.20 4.56
CA THR A 61 -8.92 1.46 4.81
C THR A 61 -9.32 2.93 4.68
N LYS A 62 -8.35 3.86 4.55
CA LYS A 62 -8.62 5.30 4.38
C LYS A 62 -8.22 5.86 3.01
N GLY A 63 -7.69 5.02 2.12
CA GLY A 63 -7.29 5.45 0.79
C GLY A 63 -5.99 4.82 0.31
N VAL A 64 -5.32 5.52 -0.62
CA VAL A 64 -3.94 5.20 -1.01
C VAL A 64 -3.00 6.09 -0.21
N CYS A 65 -1.95 5.51 0.33
CA CYS A 65 -0.89 6.21 1.04
C CYS A 65 0.48 5.75 0.54
N TYR A 66 1.51 6.50 0.90
CA TYR A 66 2.87 6.24 0.45
C TYR A 66 3.90 6.53 1.53
N SER A 67 5.07 5.91 1.40
CA SER A 67 6.24 6.14 2.24
C SER A 67 7.50 6.25 1.39
N LYS A 68 8.29 7.31 1.63
CA LYS A 68 9.59 7.55 1.00
C LYS A 68 10.79 7.19 1.88
N ASP A 69 10.52 6.67 3.07
CA ASP A 69 11.53 6.36 4.10
C ASP A 69 11.44 4.89 4.54
N GLU A 70 11.27 4.01 3.55
CA GLU A 70 11.24 2.55 3.69
C GLU A 70 10.07 2.03 4.54
N GLY A 71 8.96 2.76 4.62
CA GLY A 71 7.76 2.36 5.35
C GLY A 71 7.72 2.84 6.80
N ARG A 72 8.61 3.75 7.22
CA ARG A 72 8.67 4.29 8.59
C ARG A 72 7.63 5.39 8.82
N ASN A 73 7.43 6.26 7.84
CA ASN A 73 6.40 7.30 7.85
C ASN A 73 5.52 7.20 6.60
N TRP A 74 4.23 7.48 6.78
CA TRP A 74 3.23 7.35 5.74
C TRP A 74 2.43 8.63 5.55
N GLN A 75 2.21 9.00 4.29
CA GLN A 75 1.39 10.15 3.92
C GLN A 75 0.25 9.68 3.01
N ARG A 76 -0.96 10.18 3.28
CA ARG A 76 -2.11 9.88 2.43
C ARG A 76 -1.98 10.61 1.09
N ARG A 77 -2.13 9.88 0.00
CA ARG A 77 -2.05 10.39 -1.37
C ARG A 77 -3.42 10.54 -2.02
N PHE A 78 -4.31 9.58 -1.78
CA PHE A 78 -5.65 9.57 -2.33
C PHE A 78 -6.63 9.12 -1.27
N GLN A 79 -7.82 9.73 -1.22
CA GLN A 79 -8.92 9.31 -0.36
C GLN A 79 -10.01 8.69 -1.23
N PHE A 80 -10.52 7.53 -0.81
CA PHE A 80 -11.63 6.89 -1.51
C PHE A 80 -12.85 7.81 -1.57
N THR A 81 -13.53 7.80 -2.71
CA THR A 81 -14.78 8.52 -2.92
C THR A 81 -15.90 7.52 -3.17
N SER A 82 -17.14 8.01 -3.11
CA SER A 82 -18.30 7.21 -3.54
C SER A 82 -18.16 6.74 -4.99
N SER A 83 -17.44 7.46 -5.86
CA SER A 83 -17.27 7.06 -7.27
C SER A 83 -16.24 5.93 -7.44
N THR A 84 -15.14 5.97 -6.69
CA THR A 84 -14.06 4.98 -6.81
C THR A 84 -14.33 3.71 -6.04
N GLY A 85 -15.08 3.80 -4.93
CA GLY A 85 -15.14 2.73 -3.93
C GLY A 85 -13.80 2.53 -3.23
N GLU A 86 -13.72 1.45 -2.46
CA GLU A 86 -12.52 1.06 -1.73
C GLU A 86 -11.63 0.21 -2.63
N PHE A 87 -10.36 0.58 -2.71
CA PHE A 87 -9.37 -0.22 -3.41
C PHE A 87 -9.01 -1.43 -2.56
N GLN A 88 -8.72 -2.54 -3.22
CA GLN A 88 -8.36 -3.82 -2.60
C GLN A 88 -6.97 -4.28 -3.02
N MET A 89 -6.47 -3.79 -4.15
CA MET A 89 -5.19 -4.17 -4.72
C MET A 89 -4.62 -3.05 -5.57
N LEU A 90 -3.29 -2.89 -5.56
CA LEU A 90 -2.52 -2.02 -6.44
C LEU A 90 -1.52 -2.84 -7.26
N GLN A 91 -1.36 -2.48 -8.52
CA GLN A 91 -0.33 -3.06 -9.38
C GLN A 91 0.28 -2.00 -10.29
N SER A 92 1.57 -2.15 -10.58
CA SER A 92 2.23 -1.39 -11.65
C SER A 92 1.99 -2.05 -12.99
N HIS A 93 1.71 -1.25 -14.03
CA HIS A 93 1.58 -1.69 -15.41
C HIS A 93 2.19 -0.64 -16.34
N GLY A 94 3.48 -0.77 -16.64
CA GLY A 94 4.23 0.24 -17.40
C GLY A 94 4.23 1.59 -16.66
N ASN A 95 3.74 2.64 -17.32
CA ASN A 95 3.62 3.99 -16.75
C ASN A 95 2.29 4.22 -16.01
N GLU A 96 1.51 3.16 -15.79
CA GLU A 96 0.21 3.24 -15.11
C GLU A 96 0.27 2.47 -13.78
N LEU A 97 -0.45 3.00 -12.79
CA LEU A 97 -0.90 2.21 -11.65
C LEU A 97 -2.31 1.72 -11.93
N LEU A 98 -2.56 0.46 -11.65
CA LEU A 98 -3.88 -0.15 -11.69
C LEU A 98 -4.36 -0.41 -10.26
N ALA A 99 -5.64 -0.15 -10.02
CA ALA A 99 -6.30 -0.44 -8.76
C ALA A 99 -7.57 -1.23 -9.00
N GLN A 100 -7.68 -2.40 -8.38
CA GLN A 100 -8.96 -3.09 -8.29
C GLN A 100 -9.74 -2.52 -7.11
N SER A 101 -10.96 -2.05 -7.36
CA SER A 101 -11.85 -1.52 -6.34
C SER A 101 -13.15 -2.30 -6.23
N SER A 102 -13.92 -2.02 -5.18
CA SER A 102 -15.28 -2.51 -5.03
C SER A 102 -16.26 -2.03 -6.12
N LYS A 103 -15.86 -1.07 -6.97
CA LYS A 103 -16.68 -0.50 -8.06
C LYS A 103 -16.12 -0.77 -9.47
N GLY A 104 -15.01 -1.50 -9.57
CA GLY A 104 -14.39 -1.89 -10.84
C GLY A 104 -12.89 -1.62 -10.88
N LEU A 105 -12.34 -1.62 -12.08
CA LEU A 105 -10.92 -1.37 -12.31
C LEU A 105 -10.69 0.14 -12.51
N PHE A 106 -9.65 0.67 -11.88
CA PHE A 106 -9.21 2.05 -12.01
C PHE A 106 -7.75 2.10 -12.42
N TYR A 107 -7.34 3.18 -13.06
CA TYR A 107 -5.95 3.45 -13.39
C TYR A 107 -5.54 4.88 -13.05
N SER A 108 -4.24 5.07 -12.79
CA SER A 108 -3.61 6.36 -12.56
C SER A 108 -2.35 6.47 -13.42
N ARG A 109 -2.09 7.67 -13.96
CA ARG A 109 -0.88 8.03 -14.72
C ARG A 109 -0.04 9.08 -14.02
N ASP A 110 -0.38 9.42 -12.78
CA ASP A 110 0.21 10.50 -12.00
C ASP A 110 0.62 10.03 -10.60
N GLU A 111 1.18 8.81 -10.55
CA GLU A 111 1.71 8.16 -9.34
C GLU A 111 0.64 7.98 -8.25
N GLY A 112 -0.62 7.79 -8.65
CA GLY A 112 -1.73 7.47 -7.74
C GLY A 112 -2.40 8.68 -7.11
N ARG A 113 -2.16 9.89 -7.63
CA ARG A 113 -2.80 11.14 -7.15
C ARG A 113 -4.24 11.26 -7.68
N ASN A 114 -4.47 10.87 -8.93
CA ASN A 114 -5.80 10.82 -9.55
C ASN A 114 -6.06 9.47 -10.20
N TRP A 115 -7.33 9.04 -10.14
CA TRP A 115 -7.76 7.72 -10.61
C TRP A 115 -8.93 7.84 -11.57
N HIS A 116 -8.83 7.15 -12.70
CA HIS A 116 -9.85 7.10 -13.73
C HIS A 116 -10.36 5.68 -13.87
N ARG A 117 -11.67 5.51 -14.02
CA ARG A 117 -12.25 4.19 -14.23
C ARG A 117 -11.76 3.65 -15.57
N ARG A 118 -11.28 2.40 -15.57
CA ARG A 118 -10.98 1.65 -16.78
C ARG A 118 -12.30 1.03 -17.26
N LEU A 119 -12.74 1.40 -18.45
CA LEU A 119 -13.89 0.78 -19.13
C LEU A 119 -13.50 -0.57 -19.73
#